data_AF-A0A7V1HUW6-F1
#
_entry.id   AF-A0A7V1HUW6-F1
#
_cell.length_a   1.000
_cell.length_b   1.000
_cell.length_c   1.000
_cell.angle_alpha   90.00
_cell.angle_beta   90.00
_cell.angle_gamma   90.00
#
_symmetry.space_group_name_H-M   'P 1'
#
loop_
_entity.id
_entity.type
_entity.pdbx_description
1 polymer ?
#
loop_
_entity_poly.entity_id
_entity_poly.type
_entity_poly.pdbx_seq_one_letter_code
_entity_poly.pdbx_strand_id
1 'polypeptide(L)'
;MVRKHYQRCKKAATADTGLYRSILGRRTVLLLTAATALLSVTGCQRALLPSNADRTQFDAYDRRRYHLPPETVLDPFGHEQPNLRERLRPDR
;
A
#
# COMPACT_ATOMS: atom_id res chain seq x y z
N MET A 1 -54.70 -41.24 0.41
CA MET A 1 -53.97 -40.44 1.43
C MET A 1 -52.47 -40.22 1.15
N VAL A 2 -51.82 -40.99 0.28
CA VAL A 2 -50.34 -40.95 0.07
C VAL A 2 -49.81 -39.64 -0.55
N ARG A 3 -50.59 -38.97 -1.41
CA ARG A 3 -50.15 -37.73 -2.10
C ARG A 3 -49.82 -36.57 -1.17
N LYS A 4 -50.45 -36.46 0.00
CA LYS A 4 -50.22 -35.35 0.94
C LYS A 4 -48.86 -35.46 1.64
N HIS A 5 -48.37 -36.67 1.89
CA HIS A 5 -47.05 -36.88 2.51
C HIS A 5 -45.90 -36.57 1.54
N TYR A 6 -46.02 -36.96 0.27
CA TYR A 6 -45.02 -36.65 -0.75
C TYR A 6 -44.82 -35.14 -0.95
N GLN A 7 -45.91 -34.37 -0.95
CA GLN A 7 -45.82 -32.91 -1.09
C GLN A 7 -45.22 -32.20 0.13
N ARG A 8 -45.34 -32.76 1.34
CA ARG A 8 -44.67 -32.21 2.54
C ARG A 8 -43.16 -32.42 2.51
N CYS A 9 -42.67 -33.59 2.11
CA CYS A 9 -41.21 -33.82 1.99
C CYS A 9 -40.56 -32.93 0.92
N LYS A 10 -41.26 -32.66 -0.19
CA LYS A 10 -40.72 -31.83 -1.27
C LYS A 10 -40.53 -30.36 -0.86
N LYS A 11 -41.40 -29.82 0.00
CA LYS A 11 -41.31 -28.43 0.49
C LYS A 11 -40.18 -28.24 1.52
N ALA A 12 -39.90 -29.26 2.34
CA ALA A 12 -38.79 -29.22 3.29
C ALA A 12 -37.44 -29.14 2.57
N ALA A 13 -37.22 -29.97 1.54
CA ALA A 13 -35.96 -29.98 0.78
C ALA A 13 -35.64 -28.67 0.04
N THR A 14 -36.66 -27.90 -0.37
CA THR A 14 -36.46 -26.61 -1.04
C THR A 14 -36.18 -25.46 -0.08
N ALA A 15 -36.58 -25.56 1.19
CA ALA A 15 -36.33 -24.53 2.19
C ALA A 15 -34.84 -24.51 2.62
N ASP A 16 -34.22 -25.68 2.73
CA ASP A 16 -32.83 -25.82 3.20
C ASP A 16 -31.80 -25.37 2.16
N THR A 17 -32.11 -25.53 0.86
CA THR A 17 -31.22 -25.11 -0.25
C THR A 17 -31.18 -23.59 -0.45
N GLY A 18 -32.27 -22.88 -0.13
CA GLY A 18 -32.32 -21.41 -0.20
C GLY A 18 -31.51 -20.72 0.91
N LEU A 19 -31.48 -21.31 2.10
CA LEU A 19 -30.74 -20.79 3.26
C LEU A 19 -29.22 -21.00 3.10
N TYR A 20 -28.79 -22.16 2.59
CA TYR A 20 -27.36 -22.43 2.36
C TYR A 20 -26.77 -21.49 1.30
N ARG A 21 -27.54 -21.18 0.25
CA ARG A 21 -27.14 -20.30 -0.86
C ARG A 21 -26.98 -18.83 -0.44
N SER A 22 -27.76 -18.35 0.52
CA SER A 22 -27.65 -16.98 1.05
C SER A 22 -26.51 -16.82 2.08
N ILE A 23 -26.26 -17.84 2.91
CA ILE A 23 -25.12 -17.85 3.85
C ILE A 23 -23.79 -17.98 3.08
N LEU A 24 -23.75 -18.84 2.06
CA LEU A 24 -22.58 -19.01 1.21
C LEU A 24 -22.29 -17.73 0.41
N GLY A 25 -23.32 -17.07 -0.11
CA GLY A 25 -23.20 -15.77 -0.80
C GLY A 25 -22.70 -14.63 0.09
N ARG A 26 -23.15 -14.57 1.35
CA ARG A 26 -22.70 -13.53 2.29
C ARG A 26 -21.24 -13.73 2.71
N ARG A 27 -20.82 -14.99 2.90
CA ARG A 27 -19.42 -15.33 3.20
C ARG A 27 -18.51 -15.05 2.01
N THR A 28 -18.92 -15.36 0.78
CA THR A 28 -18.11 -15.05 -0.41
C THR A 28 -17.99 -13.56 -0.62
N VAL A 29 -19.05 -12.77 -0.45
CA VAL A 29 -18.97 -11.30 -0.52
C VAL A 29 -18.01 -10.75 0.53
N LEU A 30 -18.10 -11.21 1.78
CA LEU A 30 -17.18 -10.78 2.86
C LEU A 30 -15.72 -11.11 2.54
N LEU A 31 -15.44 -12.33 2.07
CA LEU A 31 -14.09 -12.74 1.68
C LEU A 31 -13.56 -11.92 0.50
N LEU A 32 -14.40 -11.65 -0.50
CA LEU A 32 -14.02 -10.84 -1.66
C LEU A 32 -13.71 -9.40 -1.25
N THR A 33 -14.52 -8.80 -0.38
CA THR A 33 -14.28 -7.45 0.14
C THR A 33 -13.02 -7.38 1.02
N ALA A 34 -12.74 -8.42 1.81
CA ALA A 34 -11.53 -8.46 2.61
C ALA A 34 -10.27 -8.61 1.74
N ALA A 35 -10.34 -9.45 0.70
CA ALA A 35 -9.24 -9.64 -0.23
C ALA A 35 -8.92 -8.36 -1.03
N THR A 36 -9.93 -7.64 -1.52
CA THR A 36 -9.72 -6.35 -2.21
C THR A 36 -9.19 -5.27 -1.28
N ALA A 37 -9.62 -5.23 -0.02
CA ALA A 37 -9.10 -4.31 0.98
C ALA A 37 -7.62 -4.59 1.34
N LEU A 38 -7.21 -5.86 1.36
CA LEU A 38 -5.80 -6.21 1.59
C LEU A 38 -4.92 -5.82 0.40
N LEU A 39 -5.40 -6.03 -0.83
CA LEU A 39 -4.68 -5.69 -2.05
C LEU A 39 -4.47 -4.17 -2.23
N SER A 40 -5.37 -3.33 -1.71
CA SER A 40 -5.22 -1.87 -1.79
C SER A 40 -4.13 -1.33 -0.86
N VAL A 41 -3.85 -2.01 0.25
CA VAL A 41 -2.78 -1.62 1.19
C VAL A 41 -1.41 -2.09 0.70
N THR A 42 -1.34 -3.21 -0.03
CA THR A 42 -0.10 -3.73 -0.63
C THR A 42 0.22 -3.14 -2.00
N GLY A 43 -0.39 -2.02 -2.39
CA GLY A 43 -0.04 -1.32 -3.62
C GLY A 43 1.45 -0.96 -3.64
N CYS A 44 2.07 -0.91 -4.82
CA CYS A 44 3.47 -0.54 -4.98
C CYS A 44 3.71 0.88 -4.45
N GLN A 45 4.11 0.99 -3.18
CA GLN A 45 4.55 2.23 -2.56
C GLN A 45 5.98 2.53 -3.03
N ARG A 46 6.11 3.01 -4.26
CA ARG A 46 7.38 3.56 -4.74
C ARG A 46 7.53 4.96 -4.18
N ALA A 47 8.64 5.23 -3.48
CA ALA A 47 8.96 6.57 -3.04
C ALA A 47 8.94 7.52 -4.25
N LEU A 48 8.03 8.51 -4.23
CA LEU A 48 7.88 9.48 -5.32
C LEU A 48 9.16 10.29 -5.51
N LEU A 49 9.87 10.58 -4.41
CA LEU A 49 11.18 11.22 -4.42
C LEU A 49 12.15 10.37 -3.60
N PRO A 50 13.27 9.91 -4.18
CA PRO A 50 14.31 9.26 -3.39
C PRO A 50 14.96 10.26 -2.43
N SER A 51 15.58 9.77 -1.35
CA SER A 51 16.12 10.62 -0.27
C SER A 51 17.13 11.65 -0.76
N ASN A 52 17.89 11.29 -1.81
CA ASN A 52 18.95 12.07 -2.43
C ASN A 52 18.51 12.95 -3.62
N ALA A 53 17.22 12.96 -3.96
CA ALA A 53 16.71 13.83 -5.03
C ALA A 53 16.66 15.31 -4.60
N ASP A 54 16.86 16.19 -5.58
CA ASP A 54 16.67 17.63 -5.46
C ASP A 54 15.23 17.92 -5.02
N ARG A 55 15.07 18.72 -3.95
CA ARG A 55 13.75 19.03 -3.37
C ARG A 55 13.13 20.26 -4.01
N THR A 56 13.96 21.15 -4.53
CA THR A 56 13.55 22.39 -5.20
C THR A 56 14.19 22.54 -6.57
N GLN A 57 13.60 23.40 -7.42
CA GLN A 57 14.19 23.74 -8.72
C GLN A 57 15.53 24.48 -8.56
N PHE A 58 15.72 25.17 -7.44
CA PHE A 58 16.95 25.89 -7.11
C PHE A 58 18.08 24.91 -6.79
N ASP A 59 17.81 23.84 -6.04
CA ASP A 59 18.82 22.82 -5.71
C ASP A 59 19.42 22.20 -6.98
N ALA A 60 18.56 21.90 -7.95
CA ALA A 60 18.97 21.33 -9.24
C ALA A 60 19.79 22.32 -10.08
N TYR A 61 19.44 23.61 -10.03
CA TYR A 61 20.19 24.68 -10.70
C TYR A 61 21.56 24.90 -10.04
N ASP A 62 21.57 25.03 -8.72
CA ASP A 62 22.75 25.34 -7.94
C ASP A 62 23.79 24.20 -8.00
N ARG A 63 23.36 22.93 -7.91
CA ARG A 63 24.26 21.77 -8.11
C ARG A 63 24.93 21.78 -9.48
N ARG A 64 24.20 22.15 -10.54
CA ARG A 64 24.77 22.19 -11.90
C ARG A 64 25.69 23.38 -12.11
N ARG A 65 25.37 24.52 -11.52
CA ARG A 65 26.07 25.79 -11.74
C ARG A 65 27.31 25.94 -10.86
N TYR A 66 27.16 25.62 -9.58
CA TYR A 66 28.17 25.89 -8.55
C TYR A 66 28.80 24.62 -8.00
N HIS A 67 28.40 23.43 -8.48
CA HIS A 67 28.95 22.14 -8.05
C HIS A 67 28.97 21.99 -6.52
N LEU A 68 27.89 22.41 -5.85
CA LEU A 68 27.85 22.39 -4.39
C LEU A 68 28.11 20.97 -3.84
N PRO A 69 28.85 20.88 -2.72
CA PRO A 69 29.02 19.63 -2.02
C PRO A 69 27.67 19.09 -1.50
N PRO A 70 27.56 17.76 -1.30
CA PRO A 70 26.34 17.12 -0.81
C PRO A 70 25.94 17.69 0.55
N GLU A 71 24.62 17.74 0.83
CA GLU A 71 24.08 18.33 2.06
C GLU A 71 24.44 17.54 3.32
N THR A 72 24.56 16.21 3.20
CA THR A 72 24.88 15.31 4.30
C THR A 72 26.08 14.44 3.96
N VAL A 73 26.85 14.09 4.99
CA VAL A 73 28.01 13.18 4.93
C VAL A 73 27.86 12.16 6.05
N LEU A 74 28.32 10.93 5.80
CA LEU A 74 28.38 9.89 6.82
C LEU A 74 29.53 10.15 7.79
N ASP A 75 29.20 10.18 9.08
CA ASP A 75 30.20 10.16 10.14
C ASP A 75 30.90 8.78 10.21
N PRO A 76 32.12 8.66 10.75
CA PRO A 76 32.75 7.38 11.09
C PRO A 76 31.86 6.33 11.77
N PHE A 77 30.84 6.75 12.53
CA PHE A 77 29.87 5.84 13.15
C PHE A 77 28.68 5.46 12.26
N GLY A 78 28.65 5.90 11.00
CA GLY A 78 27.59 5.60 10.03
C GLY A 78 26.33 6.45 10.18
N HIS A 79 26.37 7.53 10.96
CA HIS A 79 25.27 8.48 11.09
C HIS A 79 25.33 9.57 10.02
N GLU A 80 24.19 9.92 9.44
CA GLU A 80 24.10 11.07 8.53
C GLU A 80 24.19 12.37 9.32
N GLN A 81 25.16 13.22 8.97
CA GLN A 81 25.36 14.53 9.57
C GLN A 81 25.44 15.62 8.49
N PRO A 82 25.04 16.86 8.80
CA PRO A 82 25.08 17.94 7.82
C PRO A 82 26.53 18.28 7.44
N ASN A 83 26.78 18.43 6.13
CA ASN A 83 28.10 18.74 5.57
C ASN A 83 28.43 20.24 5.62
N LEU A 84 28.48 20.79 6.83
CA LEU A 84 28.73 22.23 7.01
C LEU A 84 30.17 22.61 6.66
N ARG A 85 31.13 21.69 6.87
CA ARG A 85 32.56 21.98 6.67
C ARG A 85 32.90 22.29 5.22
N GLU A 86 32.39 21.51 4.29
CA GLU A 86 32.64 21.74 2.86
C GLU A 86 31.83 22.93 2.34
N ARG A 87 30.59 23.09 2.83
CA ARG A 87 29.68 24.17 2.37
C ARG A 87 30.05 25.56 2.88
N LEU A 88 30.68 25.67 4.04
CA LEU A 88 31.12 26.94 4.63
C LEU A 88 32.58 27.25 4.32
N ARG A 89 33.24 26.43 3.51
CA ARG A 89 34.63 26.66 3.16
C ARG A 89 34.71 27.91 2.27
N PRO A 90 35.57 28.89 2.60
CA PRO A 90 35.73 30.08 1.77
C PRO A 90 36.18 29.68 0.38
N ASP A 91 35.51 30.22 -0.64
CA ASP A 91 35.96 30.11 -2.03
C ASP A 91 37.25 30.93 -2.15
N ARG A 92 38.32 30.31 -2.64
CA ARG A 92 39.68 30.86 -2.54
C ARG A 92 40.10 31.59 -3.81
#